data_AF-A0A1D8G2J9-F1
#
_entry.id   AF-A0A1D8G2J9-F1
#
_cell.length_a   1.000
_cell.length_b   1.000
_cell.length_c   1.000
_cell.angle_alpha   90.00
_cell.angle_beta   90.00
_cell.angle_gamma   90.00
#
_symmetry.space_group_name_H-M   'P 1'
#
loop_
_entity.id
_entity.type
_entity.pdbx_description
1 polymer ?
#
loop_
_entity_poly.entity_id
_entity_poly.type
_entity_poly.pdbx_seq_one_letter_code
_entity_poly.pdbx_strand_id
1 'polypeptide(L)'
;MAAERVWLDVPFAEKDEAKRGGARWDAAAKRWYAPRPGMAGLERWAAAPEVPDLLPGEDRSLGSGLFVDLVPRSCWFTNVRYCVDGRDWERLRRMITRRAGFRCEACGAAEDRDRRRWLEAHERWTYDDSTRVQTLRRLICLCTDCHTVTHFGLAQVRGVEARAFAHLVEVTGMTEAQARQHVGAAFAVWERRSRVTWELDLGILTDAGITLAVPPDAADRARVSEETLRREGRPAVPRQSGSGPYGGGDAGRSSGPR
;
A
#
# COMPACT_ATOMS: atom_id res chain seq x y z
N MET A 1 17.38 40.51 -4.28
CA MET A 1 16.90 39.80 -3.08
C MET A 1 15.95 38.71 -3.55
N ALA A 2 16.32 37.44 -3.46
CA ALA A 2 15.38 36.36 -3.77
C ALA A 2 14.20 36.46 -2.81
N ALA A 3 12.97 36.46 -3.31
CA ALA A 3 11.80 36.46 -2.46
C ALA A 3 11.84 35.23 -1.54
N GLU A 4 11.78 35.46 -0.23
CA GLU A 4 11.80 34.40 0.77
C GLU A 4 10.50 33.60 0.66
N ARG A 5 10.57 32.44 0.01
CA ARG A 5 9.42 31.53 -0.10
C ARG A 5 9.24 30.74 1.19
N VAL A 6 7.99 30.49 1.55
CA VAL A 6 7.65 29.66 2.72
C VAL A 6 6.97 28.38 2.24
N TRP A 7 7.44 27.22 2.67
CA TRP A 7 6.85 25.95 2.29
C TRP A 7 5.52 25.68 3.01
N LEU A 8 4.63 24.96 2.31
CA LEU A 8 3.31 24.61 2.81
C LEU A 8 3.07 23.10 2.70
N ASP A 9 2.36 22.54 3.67
CA ASP A 9 1.81 21.18 3.66
C ASP A 9 0.30 21.30 3.37
N VAL A 10 -0.05 21.28 2.08
CA VAL A 10 -1.43 21.48 1.61
C VAL A 10 -2.03 20.12 1.22
N PRO A 11 -3.05 19.63 1.95
CA PRO A 11 -3.77 18.42 1.57
C PRO A 11 -4.33 18.52 0.15
N PHE A 12 -4.32 17.42 -0.60
CA PHE A 12 -4.81 17.44 -1.98
C PHE A 12 -6.23 18.02 -2.15
N ALA A 13 -7.13 17.74 -1.19
CA ALA A 13 -8.51 18.24 -1.20
C ALA A 13 -8.60 19.78 -1.05
N GLU A 14 -7.58 20.41 -0.49
CA GLU A 14 -7.55 21.84 -0.18
C GLU A 14 -6.70 22.67 -1.17
N LYS A 15 -6.10 22.01 -2.17
CA LYS A 15 -5.17 22.64 -3.12
C LYS A 15 -5.76 23.86 -3.84
N ASP A 16 -7.05 23.82 -4.17
CA ASP A 16 -7.70 24.89 -4.91
C ASP A 16 -7.93 26.11 -4.02
N GLU A 17 -8.17 25.88 -2.73
CA GLU A 17 -8.26 26.95 -1.74
C GLU A 17 -6.89 27.59 -1.48
N ALA A 18 -5.85 26.78 -1.30
CA ALA A 18 -4.48 27.29 -1.16
C ALA A 18 -4.07 28.12 -2.38
N LYS A 19 -4.40 27.64 -3.60
CA LYS A 19 -4.15 28.38 -4.84
C LYS A 19 -4.89 29.71 -4.90
N ARG A 20 -6.18 29.74 -4.50
CA ARG A 20 -6.94 31.00 -4.36
C ARG A 20 -6.33 31.95 -3.33
N GLY A 21 -5.78 31.40 -2.24
CA GLY A 21 -5.04 32.14 -1.21
C GLY A 21 -3.66 32.65 -1.65
N GLY A 22 -3.23 32.37 -2.89
CA GLY A 22 -1.98 32.86 -3.45
C GLY A 22 -0.81 31.88 -3.39
N ALA A 23 -1.02 30.64 -2.92
CA ALA A 23 0.01 29.60 -2.97
C ALA A 23 0.41 29.27 -4.42
N ARG A 24 1.62 28.75 -4.57
CA ARG A 24 2.21 28.32 -5.85
C ARG A 24 2.76 26.90 -5.70
N TRP A 25 2.86 26.18 -6.81
CA TRP A 25 3.38 24.81 -6.86
C TRP A 25 4.80 24.81 -7.43
N ASP A 26 5.74 24.22 -6.69
CA ASP A 26 7.08 23.92 -7.19
C ASP A 26 7.08 22.48 -7.73
N ALA A 27 7.26 22.33 -9.04
CA ALA A 27 7.26 21.02 -9.69
C ALA A 27 8.50 20.17 -9.38
N ALA A 28 9.64 20.79 -9.12
CA ALA A 28 10.88 20.09 -8.79
C ALA A 28 10.86 19.59 -7.34
N ALA A 29 10.43 20.45 -6.42
CA ALA A 29 10.24 20.07 -5.01
C ALA A 29 8.98 19.22 -4.79
N LYS A 30 8.07 19.18 -5.78
CA LYS A 30 6.72 18.60 -5.68
C LYS A 30 5.99 19.09 -4.41
N ARG A 31 6.03 20.41 -4.17
CA ARG A 31 5.53 21.02 -2.93
C ARG A 31 4.91 22.40 -3.16
N TRP A 32 3.88 22.70 -2.37
CA TRP A 32 3.25 24.02 -2.34
C TRP A 32 4.09 25.02 -1.54
N TYR A 33 4.10 26.28 -1.97
CA TYR A 33 4.77 27.37 -1.26
C TYR A 33 3.99 28.68 -1.32
N ALA A 34 4.14 29.50 -0.29
CA ALA A 34 3.77 30.90 -0.31
C ALA A 34 4.90 31.72 -0.96
N PRO A 35 4.61 32.59 -1.94
CA PRO A 35 5.63 33.37 -2.65
C PRO A 35 6.32 34.44 -1.79
N ARG A 36 5.76 34.77 -0.61
CA ARG A 36 6.34 35.67 0.38
C ARG A 36 5.85 35.32 1.79
N PRO A 37 6.56 35.73 2.86
CA PRO A 37 6.11 35.52 4.24
C PRO A 37 4.88 36.37 4.59
N GLY A 38 4.21 36.04 5.69
CA GLY A 38 3.10 36.83 6.26
C GLY A 38 1.79 36.78 5.48
N MET A 39 1.57 35.75 4.67
CA MET A 39 0.30 35.54 3.96
C MET A 39 -0.70 34.82 4.88
N ALA A 40 -1.45 35.57 5.69
CA ALA A 40 -2.37 35.05 6.70
C ALA A 40 -3.32 33.95 6.18
N GLY A 41 -3.84 34.10 4.96
CA GLY A 41 -4.71 33.10 4.32
C GLY A 41 -4.05 31.75 4.04
N LEU A 42 -2.73 31.62 4.21
CA LEU A 42 -1.96 30.39 4.00
C LEU A 42 -1.41 29.78 5.30
N GLU A 43 -1.54 30.46 6.44
CA GLU A 43 -0.92 30.06 7.72
C GLU A 43 -1.35 28.67 8.20
N ARG A 44 -2.61 28.30 7.94
CA ARG A 44 -3.13 26.97 8.31
C ARG A 44 -2.43 25.80 7.63
N TRP A 45 -1.72 26.04 6.52
CA TRP A 45 -0.91 25.04 5.82
C TRP A 45 0.59 25.23 6.05
N ALA A 46 1.00 26.07 7.02
CA ALA A 46 2.41 26.26 7.33
C ALA A 46 3.14 24.92 7.46
N ALA A 47 4.33 24.79 6.87
CA ALA A 47 5.08 23.55 6.95
C ALA A 47 5.34 23.14 8.41
N ALA A 48 5.00 21.89 8.75
CA ALA A 48 5.44 21.30 10.00
C ALA A 48 6.88 20.75 9.84
N PRO A 49 7.56 20.34 10.93
CA PRO A 49 8.87 19.70 10.84
C PRO A 49 8.90 18.54 9.82
N GLU A 50 10.01 18.32 9.13
CA GLU A 50 10.10 17.19 8.20
C GLU A 50 10.04 15.86 8.96
N VAL A 51 9.42 14.86 8.34
CA VAL A 51 9.38 13.49 8.87
C VAL A 51 10.76 12.85 8.66
N PRO A 52 11.31 12.15 9.66
CA PRO A 52 12.60 11.49 9.51
C PRO A 52 12.56 10.43 8.40
N ASP A 53 13.69 10.25 7.70
CA ASP A 53 13.79 9.25 6.62
C ASP A 53 13.71 7.80 7.15
N LEU A 54 14.05 7.57 8.41
CA LEU A 54 13.79 6.32 9.10
C LEU A 54 12.79 6.58 10.20
N LEU A 55 11.59 6.00 10.09
CA LEU A 55 10.60 6.14 11.16
C LEU A 55 11.05 5.34 12.39
N PRO A 56 10.80 5.82 13.61
CA PRO A 56 11.11 5.06 14.82
C PRO A 56 10.44 3.68 14.77
N GLY A 57 11.22 2.63 15.00
CA GLY A 57 10.72 1.25 14.99
C GLY A 57 10.35 0.66 13.62
N GLU A 58 10.61 1.37 12.51
CA GLU A 58 10.36 0.85 11.16
C GLU A 58 11.36 -0.23 10.78
N ASP A 59 10.84 -1.37 10.31
CA ASP A 59 11.63 -2.44 9.73
C ASP A 59 11.67 -2.28 8.20
N ARG A 60 12.75 -1.68 7.71
CA ARG A 60 12.98 -1.45 6.28
C ARG A 60 13.25 -2.74 5.49
N SER A 61 13.51 -3.86 6.15
CA SER A 61 13.69 -5.17 5.50
C SER A 61 12.36 -5.88 5.26
N LEU A 62 11.36 -5.62 6.12
CA LEU A 62 10.04 -6.24 6.06
C LEU A 62 9.33 -5.95 4.73
N GLY A 63 8.84 -7.01 4.08
CA GLY A 63 8.01 -6.86 2.88
C GLY A 63 8.74 -6.21 1.71
N SER A 64 10.03 -6.52 1.56
CA SER A 64 10.85 -6.13 0.41
C SER A 64 10.50 -6.93 -0.85
N GLY A 65 10.72 -6.34 -2.02
CA GLY A 65 10.35 -6.93 -3.31
C GLY A 65 8.84 -6.84 -3.59
N LEU A 66 8.41 -7.52 -4.66
CA LEU A 66 7.01 -7.56 -5.07
C LEU A 66 6.36 -8.87 -4.66
N PHE A 67 5.22 -8.78 -3.98
CA PHE A 67 4.38 -9.93 -3.65
C PHE A 67 2.95 -9.49 -3.38
N VAL A 68 2.01 -10.42 -3.57
CA VAL A 68 0.61 -10.26 -3.15
C VAL A 68 0.54 -10.18 -1.62
N ASP A 69 0.04 -9.06 -1.09
CA ASP A 69 -0.09 -8.78 0.34
C ASP A 69 -1.51 -8.24 0.60
N LEU A 70 -2.42 -9.16 0.90
CA LEU A 70 -3.82 -8.83 1.09
C LEU A 70 -4.07 -8.44 2.54
N VAL A 71 -4.53 -7.21 2.73
CA VAL A 71 -5.02 -6.73 4.02
C VAL A 71 -6.31 -7.49 4.39
N PRO A 72 -6.47 -7.99 5.62
CA PRO A 72 -7.69 -8.69 6.05
C PRO A 72 -8.93 -7.83 5.86
N ARG A 73 -10.09 -8.45 5.60
CA ARG A 73 -11.35 -7.72 5.38
C ARG A 73 -11.66 -6.76 6.53
N SER A 74 -11.45 -7.18 7.78
CA SER A 74 -11.67 -6.34 8.97
C SER A 74 -10.79 -5.08 9.02
N CYS A 75 -9.82 -4.92 8.12
CA CYS A 75 -8.81 -3.85 8.12
C CYS A 75 -8.81 -3.01 6.82
N TRP A 76 -9.77 -3.17 5.89
CA TRP A 76 -9.76 -2.42 4.61
C TRP A 76 -9.93 -0.90 4.75
N PHE A 77 -10.39 -0.43 5.92
CA PHE A 77 -10.56 0.99 6.24
C PHE A 77 -9.51 1.53 7.22
N THR A 78 -8.38 0.85 7.40
CA THR A 78 -7.25 1.27 8.28
C THR A 78 -5.99 1.68 7.53
N ASN A 79 -6.08 2.01 6.24
CA ASN A 79 -4.89 2.56 5.58
C ASN A 79 -4.48 3.87 6.26
N VAL A 80 -3.19 4.15 6.27
CA VAL A 80 -2.61 5.26 7.00
C VAL A 80 -3.21 6.58 6.56
N ARG A 81 -3.55 6.73 5.27
CA ARG A 81 -4.19 7.93 4.74
C ARG A 81 -5.50 8.28 5.44
N TYR A 82 -6.28 7.30 5.89
CA TYR A 82 -7.51 7.54 6.66
C TYR A 82 -7.26 7.78 8.15
N CYS A 83 -6.14 7.30 8.68
CA CYS A 83 -5.80 7.38 10.09
C CYS A 83 -4.91 8.58 10.47
N VAL A 84 -4.56 9.45 9.53
CA VAL A 84 -3.68 10.60 9.79
C VAL A 84 -4.29 11.92 9.31
N ASP A 85 -3.88 13.03 9.91
CA ASP A 85 -4.22 14.36 9.42
C ASP A 85 -3.78 14.56 7.96
N GLY A 86 -4.56 15.32 7.19
CA GLY A 86 -4.28 15.54 5.77
C GLY A 86 -2.92 16.19 5.50
N ARG A 87 -2.46 17.09 6.38
CA ARG A 87 -1.13 17.74 6.24
C ARG A 87 -0.03 16.74 6.52
N ASP A 88 -0.24 15.89 7.51
CA ASP A 88 0.71 14.83 7.87
C ASP A 88 0.78 13.72 6.83
N TRP A 89 -0.34 13.41 6.16
CA TRP A 89 -0.32 12.56 4.98
C TRP A 89 0.57 13.12 3.87
N GLU A 90 0.50 14.42 3.58
CA GLU A 90 1.36 15.04 2.56
C GLU A 90 2.84 15.04 2.97
N ARG A 91 3.13 15.24 4.26
CA ARG A 91 4.49 15.09 4.83
C ARG A 91 5.01 13.66 4.63
N LEU A 92 4.22 12.65 5.00
CA LEU A 92 4.56 11.23 4.84
C LEU A 92 4.79 10.87 3.37
N ARG A 93 3.83 11.22 2.49
CA ARG A 93 3.92 10.91 1.05
C ARG A 93 5.18 11.51 0.43
N ARG A 94 5.52 12.75 0.79
CA ARG A 94 6.73 13.43 0.33
C ARG A 94 7.99 12.73 0.85
N MET A 95 8.04 12.41 2.14
CA MET A 95 9.16 11.68 2.73
C MET A 95 9.35 10.33 2.04
N ILE A 96 8.30 9.52 1.90
CA ILE A 96 8.37 8.17 1.32
C ILE A 96 8.90 8.21 -0.11
N THR A 97 8.37 9.10 -0.96
CA THR A 97 8.79 9.20 -2.37
C THR A 97 10.20 9.76 -2.51
N ARG A 98 10.60 10.74 -1.70
CA ARG A 98 11.98 11.27 -1.66
C ARG A 98 12.97 10.20 -1.21
N ARG A 99 12.66 9.51 -0.11
CA ARG A 99 13.47 8.42 0.46
C ARG A 99 13.71 7.31 -0.55
N ALA A 100 12.70 6.97 -1.34
CA ALA A 100 12.81 5.96 -2.40
C ALA A 100 13.51 6.48 -3.68
N GLY A 101 14.08 7.70 -3.66
CA GLY A 101 14.74 8.29 -4.83
C GLY A 101 13.79 8.49 -6.01
N PHE A 102 12.50 8.70 -5.75
CA PHE A 102 11.43 8.77 -6.75
C PHE A 102 11.36 7.53 -7.65
N ARG A 103 11.57 6.35 -7.06
CA ARG A 103 11.44 5.06 -7.73
C ARG A 103 10.62 4.10 -6.88
N CYS A 104 10.01 3.12 -7.55
CA CYS A 104 9.38 1.98 -6.91
C CYS A 104 10.44 1.16 -6.16
N GLU A 105 10.23 0.90 -4.89
CA GLU A 105 11.14 0.08 -4.08
C GLU A 105 11.06 -1.42 -4.41
N ALA A 106 10.05 -1.85 -5.18
CA ALA A 106 9.90 -3.23 -5.61
C ALA A 106 10.50 -3.49 -7.00
N CYS A 107 10.24 -2.63 -7.99
CA CYS A 107 10.66 -2.84 -9.38
C CYS A 107 11.60 -1.76 -9.95
N GLY A 108 11.91 -0.70 -9.19
CA GLY A 108 12.82 0.38 -9.63
C GLY A 108 12.21 1.39 -10.62
N ALA A 109 10.98 1.18 -11.09
CA ALA A 109 10.31 2.09 -12.02
C ALA A 109 10.07 3.48 -11.42
N ALA A 110 10.32 4.54 -12.20
CA ALA A 110 9.94 5.91 -11.86
C ALA A 110 8.49 6.20 -12.28
N GLU A 111 7.95 7.35 -11.88
CA GLU A 111 6.66 7.84 -12.40
C GLU A 111 6.68 8.00 -13.92
N ASP A 112 5.57 7.69 -14.58
CA ASP A 112 5.39 7.82 -16.03
C ASP A 112 3.96 8.30 -16.30
N ARG A 113 3.81 9.55 -16.74
CA ARG A 113 2.49 10.18 -16.93
C ARG A 113 1.72 9.58 -18.10
N ASP A 114 2.40 9.27 -19.19
CA ASP A 114 1.80 8.79 -20.42
C ASP A 114 1.27 7.36 -20.21
N ARG A 115 2.00 6.56 -19.42
CA ARG A 115 1.56 5.22 -19.01
C ARG A 115 0.66 5.21 -17.77
N ARG A 116 0.31 6.38 -17.23
CA ARG A 116 -0.49 6.56 -16.00
C ARG A 116 0.07 5.77 -14.81
N ARG A 117 1.40 5.77 -14.67
CA ARG A 117 2.13 5.11 -13.58
C ARG A 117 2.55 6.15 -12.55
N TRP A 118 1.97 6.05 -11.36
CA TRP A 118 2.29 6.91 -10.23
C TRP A 118 3.10 6.16 -9.18
N LEU A 119 3.71 6.91 -8.27
CA LEU A 119 4.30 6.38 -7.05
C LEU A 119 3.32 6.59 -5.89
N GLU A 120 3.07 5.51 -5.19
CA GLU A 120 2.05 5.37 -4.16
C GLU A 120 2.72 4.88 -2.88
N ALA A 121 2.38 5.50 -1.76
CA ALA A 121 2.77 5.01 -0.44
C ALA A 121 1.89 3.79 -0.11
N HIS A 122 2.50 2.74 0.40
CA HIS A 122 1.84 1.50 0.74
C HIS A 122 2.33 1.00 2.12
N GLU A 123 1.41 0.42 2.88
CA GLU A 123 1.68 -0.08 4.23
C GLU A 123 2.08 -1.55 4.24
N ARG A 124 3.12 -1.90 5.02
CA ARG A 124 3.45 -3.28 5.38
C ARG A 124 3.15 -3.51 6.84
N TRP A 125 2.46 -4.62 7.10
CA TRP A 125 1.87 -4.95 8.40
C TRP A 125 2.43 -6.25 8.95
N THR A 126 2.62 -6.30 10.27
CA THR A 126 2.73 -7.57 11.01
C THR A 126 1.43 -7.84 11.75
N TYR A 127 1.15 -9.12 11.97
CA TYR A 127 -0.06 -9.57 12.65
C TYR A 127 0.33 -10.52 13.77
N ASP A 128 -0.09 -10.22 14.99
CA ASP A 128 0.06 -11.09 16.15
C ASP A 128 -1.29 -11.74 16.46
N ASP A 129 -1.44 -13.03 16.14
CA ASP A 129 -2.69 -13.77 16.35
C ASP A 129 -3.05 -13.92 17.84
N SER A 130 -2.07 -13.86 18.75
CA SER A 130 -2.28 -14.06 20.19
C SER A 130 -2.90 -12.83 20.85
N THR A 131 -2.38 -11.65 20.51
CA THR A 131 -2.87 -10.36 21.00
C THR A 131 -3.91 -9.73 20.08
N ARG A 132 -4.08 -10.28 18.88
CA ARG A 132 -4.94 -9.77 17.79
C ARG A 132 -4.60 -8.34 17.40
N VAL A 133 -3.31 -8.02 17.34
CA VAL A 133 -2.81 -6.70 16.95
C VAL A 133 -2.25 -6.74 15.53
N GLN A 134 -2.70 -5.80 14.70
CA GLN A 134 -2.10 -5.44 13.40
C GLN A 134 -1.20 -4.23 13.63
N THR A 135 0.11 -4.39 13.46
CA THR A 135 1.09 -3.30 13.66
C THR A 135 1.64 -2.81 12.32
N LEU A 136 1.61 -1.49 12.10
CA LEU A 136 2.29 -0.87 10.98
C LEU A 136 3.80 -0.96 11.22
N ARG A 137 4.51 -1.62 10.31
CA ARG A 137 5.96 -1.84 10.47
C ARG A 137 6.79 -1.18 9.39
N ARG A 138 6.20 -0.86 8.24
CA ARG A 138 6.91 -0.15 7.16
C ARG A 138 5.95 0.59 6.25
N LEU A 139 6.42 1.75 5.78
CA LEU A 139 5.84 2.46 4.65
C LEU A 139 6.75 2.30 3.43
N ILE A 140 6.23 1.79 2.32
CA ILE A 140 7.00 1.49 1.11
C ILE A 140 6.45 2.29 -0.08
N CYS A 141 7.33 2.79 -0.94
CA CYS A 141 6.99 3.44 -2.20
C CYS A 141 6.83 2.40 -3.31
N LEU A 142 5.62 2.24 -3.85
CA LEU A 142 5.32 1.32 -4.95
C LEU A 142 4.82 2.08 -6.17
N CYS A 143 5.14 1.60 -7.38
CA CYS A 143 4.46 2.11 -8.57
C CYS A 143 3.04 1.52 -8.70
N THR A 144 2.18 2.15 -9.49
CA THR A 144 0.80 1.70 -9.71
C THR A 144 0.66 0.22 -10.07
N ASP A 145 1.56 -0.32 -10.90
CA ASP A 145 1.52 -1.75 -11.27
C ASP A 145 1.89 -2.66 -10.08
N CYS A 146 2.96 -2.34 -9.35
CA CYS A 146 3.36 -3.07 -8.14
C CYS A 146 2.32 -2.96 -7.01
N HIS A 147 1.70 -1.78 -6.86
CA HIS A 147 0.64 -1.55 -5.90
C HIS A 147 -0.61 -2.39 -6.24
N THR A 148 -0.95 -2.46 -7.53
CA THR A 148 -2.05 -3.31 -8.03
C THR A 148 -1.79 -4.80 -7.77
N VAL A 149 -0.55 -5.28 -7.96
CA VAL A 149 -0.16 -6.66 -7.64
C VAL A 149 -0.29 -6.94 -6.14
N THR A 150 0.18 -6.00 -5.32
CA THR A 150 0.10 -6.13 -3.87
C THR A 150 -1.35 -6.30 -3.41
N HIS A 151 -2.27 -5.49 -3.98
CA HIS A 151 -3.71 -5.59 -3.79
C HIS A 151 -4.42 -6.51 -4.79
N PHE A 152 -3.90 -7.73 -5.01
CA PHE A 152 -4.39 -8.63 -6.07
C PHE A 152 -5.89 -8.93 -6.01
N GLY A 153 -6.49 -9.04 -4.82
CA GLY A 153 -7.94 -9.24 -4.69
C GLY A 153 -8.75 -8.09 -5.28
N LEU A 154 -8.30 -6.85 -5.11
CA LEU A 154 -8.94 -5.69 -5.73
C LEU A 154 -8.72 -5.68 -7.25
N ALA A 155 -7.56 -6.15 -7.72
CA ALA A 155 -7.29 -6.31 -9.15
C ALA A 155 -8.28 -7.28 -9.81
N GLN A 156 -8.63 -8.40 -9.14
CA GLN A 156 -9.67 -9.32 -9.63
C GLN A 156 -11.05 -8.67 -9.70
N VAL A 157 -11.46 -7.97 -8.65
CA VAL A 157 -12.76 -7.27 -8.62
C VAL A 157 -12.87 -6.24 -9.75
N ARG A 158 -11.75 -5.60 -10.11
CA ARG A 158 -11.68 -4.61 -11.19
C ARG A 158 -11.45 -5.21 -12.58
N GLY A 159 -11.30 -6.53 -12.71
CA GLY A 159 -11.05 -7.21 -13.99
C GLY A 159 -9.67 -6.90 -14.61
N VAL A 160 -8.67 -6.59 -13.79
CA VAL A 160 -7.29 -6.28 -14.22
C VAL A 160 -6.26 -7.27 -13.70
N GLU A 161 -6.71 -8.42 -13.19
CA GLU A 161 -5.87 -9.46 -12.59
C GLU A 161 -4.87 -10.07 -13.57
N ALA A 162 -5.21 -10.20 -14.87
CA ALA A 162 -4.28 -10.73 -15.86
C ALA A 162 -3.03 -9.84 -16.00
N ARG A 163 -3.23 -8.51 -16.02
CA ARG A 163 -2.13 -7.53 -16.04
C ARG A 163 -1.31 -7.59 -14.75
N ALA A 164 -1.98 -7.65 -13.59
CA ALA A 164 -1.31 -7.76 -12.31
C ALA A 164 -0.46 -9.05 -12.25
N PHE A 165 -1.01 -10.18 -12.66
CA PHE A 165 -0.32 -11.46 -12.66
C PHE A 165 0.92 -11.46 -13.57
N ALA A 166 0.80 -10.92 -14.78
CA ALA A 166 1.93 -10.77 -15.68
C ALA A 166 3.05 -9.90 -15.07
N HIS A 167 2.68 -8.78 -14.43
CA HIS A 167 3.65 -7.91 -13.78
C HIS A 167 4.32 -8.57 -12.56
N LEU A 168 3.58 -9.38 -11.79
CA LEU A 168 4.13 -10.18 -10.70
C LEU A 168 5.23 -11.11 -11.22
N VAL A 169 4.94 -11.88 -12.27
CA VAL A 169 5.89 -12.79 -12.92
C VAL A 169 7.12 -12.04 -13.44
N GLU A 170 6.91 -10.94 -14.16
CA GLU A 170 7.98 -10.11 -14.74
C GLU A 170 8.95 -9.59 -13.67
N VAL A 171 8.44 -9.00 -12.59
CA VAL A 171 9.28 -8.35 -11.56
C VAL A 171 9.94 -9.37 -10.63
N THR A 172 9.27 -10.47 -10.32
CA THR A 172 9.79 -11.47 -9.37
C THR A 172 10.62 -12.57 -10.02
N GLY A 173 10.50 -12.76 -11.33
CA GLY A 173 11.09 -13.90 -12.03
C GLY A 173 10.45 -15.25 -11.69
N MET A 174 9.33 -15.27 -10.95
CA MET A 174 8.58 -16.50 -10.68
C MET A 174 8.09 -17.12 -11.99
N THR A 175 8.16 -18.43 -12.12
CA THR A 175 7.38 -19.15 -13.12
C THR A 175 5.88 -18.93 -12.89
N GLU A 176 5.04 -19.08 -13.93
CA GLU A 176 3.59 -18.97 -13.74
C GLU A 176 3.04 -19.89 -12.66
N ALA A 177 3.58 -21.11 -12.54
CA ALA A 177 3.16 -22.05 -11.51
C ALA A 177 3.49 -21.53 -10.10
N GLN A 178 4.70 -21.00 -9.91
CA GLN A 178 5.11 -20.38 -8.64
C GLN A 178 4.26 -19.15 -8.32
N ALA A 179 4.00 -18.29 -9.30
CA ALA A 179 3.16 -17.11 -9.10
C ALA A 179 1.71 -17.49 -8.74
N ARG A 180 1.13 -18.52 -9.37
CA ARG A 180 -0.20 -19.05 -8.98
C ARG A 180 -0.20 -19.60 -7.55
N GLN A 181 0.83 -20.34 -7.18
CA GLN A 181 1.00 -20.84 -5.80
C GLN A 181 1.12 -19.68 -4.80
N HIS A 182 1.93 -18.66 -5.12
CA HIS A 182 2.09 -17.45 -4.31
C HIS A 182 0.75 -16.74 -4.09
N VAL A 183 0.01 -16.49 -5.16
CA VAL A 183 -1.33 -15.88 -5.09
C VAL A 183 -2.24 -16.74 -4.21
N GLY A 184 -2.31 -18.06 -4.45
CA GLY A 184 -3.13 -18.97 -3.64
C GLY A 184 -2.77 -18.95 -2.15
N ALA A 185 -1.48 -18.94 -1.81
CA ALA A 185 -1.01 -18.86 -0.43
C ALA A 185 -1.39 -17.52 0.23
N ALA A 186 -1.26 -16.41 -0.48
CA ALA A 186 -1.65 -15.09 0.01
C ALA A 186 -3.16 -15.02 0.30
N PHE A 187 -4.01 -15.59 -0.57
CA PHE A 187 -5.45 -15.71 -0.34
C PHE A 187 -5.78 -16.59 0.87
N ALA A 188 -5.07 -17.71 1.06
CA ALA A 188 -5.28 -18.56 2.24
C ALA A 188 -4.93 -17.83 3.55
N VAL A 189 -3.87 -17.02 3.57
CA VAL A 189 -3.52 -16.16 4.71
C VAL A 189 -4.63 -15.12 4.94
N TRP A 190 -5.06 -14.45 3.87
CA TRP A 190 -6.14 -13.46 3.93
C TRP A 190 -7.44 -14.04 4.48
N GLU A 191 -7.86 -15.23 4.05
CA GLU A 191 -9.06 -15.89 4.54
C GLU A 191 -9.00 -16.15 6.05
N ARG A 192 -7.86 -16.65 6.54
CA ARG A 192 -7.66 -16.91 7.98
C ARG A 192 -7.73 -15.62 8.78
N ARG A 193 -6.94 -14.60 8.40
CA ARG A 193 -6.89 -13.32 9.11
C ARG A 193 -8.21 -12.54 9.05
N SER A 194 -8.99 -12.72 7.98
CA SER A 194 -10.29 -12.08 7.80
C SER A 194 -11.43 -12.69 8.63
N ARG A 195 -11.13 -13.66 9.51
CA ARG A 195 -12.05 -14.21 10.53
C ARG A 195 -11.87 -13.54 11.89
N VAL A 196 -10.85 -12.68 12.02
CA VAL A 196 -10.47 -12.03 13.27
C VAL A 196 -10.66 -10.53 13.12
N THR A 197 -11.12 -9.90 14.20
CA THR A 197 -11.10 -8.45 14.37
C THR A 197 -9.76 -8.07 15.00
N TRP A 198 -9.04 -7.15 14.35
CA TRP A 198 -7.70 -6.74 14.74
C TRP A 198 -7.72 -5.36 15.38
N GLU A 199 -7.01 -5.21 16.48
CA GLU A 199 -6.59 -3.90 16.99
C GLU A 199 -5.48 -3.32 16.11
N LEU A 200 -5.37 -1.99 16.09
CA LEU A 200 -4.43 -1.29 15.21
C LEU A 200 -3.34 -0.60 16.02
N ASP A 201 -2.09 -0.89 15.67
CA ASP A 201 -0.91 -0.22 16.23
C ASP A 201 -0.22 0.59 15.13
N LEU A 202 -0.22 1.91 15.31
CA LEU A 202 0.39 2.91 14.43
C LEU A 202 1.57 3.63 15.11
N GLY A 203 2.20 3.01 16.13
CA GLY A 203 3.22 3.65 16.97
C GLY A 203 4.34 4.33 16.18
N ILE A 204 4.80 3.71 15.07
CA ILE A 204 5.85 4.26 14.22
C ILE A 204 5.52 5.64 13.64
N LEU A 205 4.22 6.00 13.55
CA LEU A 205 3.76 7.30 13.07
C LEU A 205 3.72 8.31 14.22
N THR A 206 3.09 7.97 15.34
CA THR A 206 3.00 8.87 16.50
C THR A 206 4.37 9.22 17.04
N ASP A 207 5.28 8.25 17.08
CA ASP A 207 6.67 8.44 17.52
C ASP A 207 7.47 9.33 16.56
N ALA A 208 7.03 9.44 15.30
CA ALA A 208 7.58 10.34 14.28
C ALA A 208 6.92 11.72 14.26
N GLY A 209 6.04 12.04 15.22
CA GLY A 209 5.31 13.31 15.26
C GLY A 209 4.24 13.44 14.17
N ILE A 210 3.59 12.33 13.83
CA ILE A 210 2.40 12.29 12.98
C ILE A 210 1.15 12.30 13.85
N THR A 211 0.24 13.22 13.52
CA THR A 211 -1.07 13.36 14.14
C THR A 211 -2.02 12.33 13.55
N LEU A 212 -2.54 11.44 14.39
CA LEU A 212 -3.58 10.52 13.99
C LEU A 212 -4.93 11.23 13.93
N ALA A 213 -5.70 10.99 12.87
CA ALA A 213 -7.14 11.19 12.90
C ALA A 213 -7.75 10.06 13.74
N VAL A 214 -8.78 10.33 14.56
CA VAL A 214 -9.40 9.33 15.44
C VAL A 214 -9.74 8.07 14.61
N PRO A 215 -9.03 6.96 14.80
CA PRO A 215 -9.33 5.77 14.02
C PRO A 215 -10.68 5.22 14.49
N PRO A 216 -11.59 4.83 13.57
CA PRO A 216 -12.82 4.14 13.96
C PRO A 216 -12.46 2.88 14.75
N ASP A 217 -13.30 2.47 15.72
CA ASP A 217 -13.02 1.26 16.50
C ASP A 217 -13.06 -0.01 15.64
N ALA A 218 -12.54 -1.12 16.18
CA ALA A 218 -12.37 -2.34 15.40
C ALA A 218 -13.70 -2.96 14.91
N ALA A 219 -14.81 -2.75 15.62
CA ALA A 219 -16.12 -3.25 15.25
C ALA A 219 -16.75 -2.42 14.12
N ASP A 220 -16.63 -1.10 14.20
CA ASP A 220 -17.04 -0.17 13.17
C ASP A 220 -16.31 -0.42 11.85
N ARG A 221 -14.99 -0.69 11.92
CA ARG A 221 -14.18 -1.04 10.76
C ARG A 221 -14.64 -2.32 10.08
N ALA A 222 -14.94 -3.36 10.86
CA ALA A 222 -15.45 -4.62 10.32
C ALA A 222 -16.78 -4.41 9.57
N ARG A 223 -17.67 -3.56 10.10
CA ARG A 223 -18.96 -3.24 9.47
C ARG A 223 -18.79 -2.50 8.14
N VAL A 224 -17.97 -1.44 8.10
CA VAL A 224 -17.72 -0.65 6.87
C VAL A 224 -17.09 -1.52 5.76
N SER A 225 -16.22 -2.45 6.15
CA SER A 225 -15.66 -3.46 5.25
C SER A 225 -16.68 -4.40 4.66
N GLU A 226 -17.63 -4.87 5.44
CA GLU A 226 -18.68 -5.75 4.96
C GLU A 226 -19.62 -5.05 3.97
N GLU A 227 -20.01 -3.81 4.26
CA GLU A 227 -20.83 -2.99 3.37
C GLU A 227 -20.15 -2.71 2.03
N THR A 228 -18.85 -2.40 2.06
CA THR A 228 -18.08 -2.15 0.84
C THR A 228 -17.94 -3.39 -0.02
N LEU A 229 -17.70 -4.55 0.59
CA LEU A 229 -17.67 -5.83 -0.11
C LEU A 229 -19.00 -6.17 -0.79
N ARG A 230 -20.13 -5.81 -0.17
CA ARG A 230 -21.45 -5.98 -0.77
C ARG A 230 -21.64 -5.08 -1.99
N ARG A 231 -21.08 -3.87 -1.96
CA ARG A 231 -21.18 -2.89 -3.05
C ARG A 231 -20.25 -3.21 -4.23
N GLU A 232 -18.99 -3.54 -3.95
CA GLU A 232 -17.93 -3.66 -4.96
C GLU A 232 -17.76 -5.11 -5.47
N GLY A 233 -18.28 -6.10 -4.75
CA GLY A 233 -18.11 -7.52 -5.07
C GLY A 233 -16.95 -8.15 -4.31
N ARG A 234 -17.03 -9.48 -4.12
CA ARG A 234 -16.00 -10.25 -3.40
C ARG A 234 -14.94 -10.77 -4.36
N PRO A 235 -13.64 -10.69 -4.01
CA PRO A 235 -12.60 -11.31 -4.80
C PRO A 235 -12.76 -12.83 -4.83
N ALA A 236 -12.46 -13.44 -5.97
CA ALA A 236 -12.50 -14.88 -6.13
C ALA A 236 -11.27 -15.50 -5.48
N VAL A 237 -11.48 -16.25 -4.39
CA VAL A 237 -10.42 -17.04 -3.77
C VAL A 237 -10.02 -18.13 -4.76
N PRO A 238 -8.76 -18.16 -5.24
CA PRO A 238 -8.31 -19.20 -6.14
C PRO A 238 -8.47 -20.55 -5.47
N ARG A 239 -9.18 -21.48 -6.11
CA ARG A 239 -9.23 -22.87 -5.64
C ARG A 239 -7.81 -23.41 -5.63
N GLN A 240 -7.35 -23.93 -4.51
CA GLN A 240 -6.09 -24.67 -4.46
C GLN A 240 -6.23 -25.83 -5.45
N SER A 241 -5.42 -25.84 -6.51
CA SER A 241 -5.31 -27.02 -7.37
C SER A 241 -4.79 -28.13 -6.47
N GLY A 242 -5.66 -29.09 -6.15
CA GLY A 242 -5.30 -30.21 -5.30
C GLY A 242 -4.04 -30.88 -5.85
N SER A 243 -3.02 -30.98 -5.01
CA SER A 243 -1.96 -31.96 -5.18
C SER A 243 -2.62 -33.34 -5.11
N GLY A 244 -3.02 -33.88 -6.26
CA GLY A 244 -3.37 -35.30 -6.37
C GLY A 244 -2.14 -36.13 -5.99
N PRO A 245 -2.28 -37.16 -5.14
CA PRO A 245 -1.15 -37.98 -4.77
C PRO A 245 -0.70 -38.79 -6.00
N TYR A 246 0.61 -38.95 -6.12
CA TYR A 246 1.27 -39.89 -7.01
C TYR A 246 0.48 -41.22 -7.13
N GLY A 247 -0.18 -41.43 -8.27
CA GLY A 247 -0.62 -42.74 -8.73
C GLY A 247 0.59 -43.46 -9.31
N GLY A 248 1.10 -44.43 -8.56
CA GLY A 248 2.32 -45.15 -8.90
C GLY A 248 2.19 -46.05 -10.13
N GLY A 249 3.34 -46.26 -10.76
CA GLY A 249 3.77 -47.59 -11.20
C GLY A 249 3.06 -48.14 -12.41
N ASP A 250 3.49 -47.68 -13.58
CA ASP A 250 3.34 -48.36 -14.86
C ASP A 250 3.90 -49.80 -14.77
N ALA A 251 3.02 -50.80 -14.74
CA ALA A 251 3.37 -52.21 -14.79
C ALA A 251 3.37 -52.67 -16.26
N GLY A 252 4.42 -52.30 -17.00
CA GLY A 252 4.71 -52.79 -18.33
C GLY A 252 5.89 -53.75 -18.35
N ARG A 253 5.64 -55.07 -18.33
CA ARG A 253 6.54 -56.12 -18.86
C ARG A 253 5.68 -57.22 -19.48
N SER A 254 5.44 -57.16 -20.79
CA SER A 254 6.24 -57.83 -21.83
C SER A 254 6.04 -59.35 -21.85
N SER A 255 5.02 -59.78 -22.59
CA SER A 255 4.89 -61.11 -23.16
C SER A 255 5.99 -61.33 -24.22
N GLY A 256 6.80 -62.36 -24.03
CA GLY A 256 7.72 -62.92 -25.03
C GLY A 256 7.34 -64.37 -25.34
N PRO A 257 7.61 -64.87 -26.55
CA PRO A 257 6.96 -66.07 -27.08
C PRO A 257 7.71 -67.35 -26.74
N ARG A 258 6.96 -68.43 -26.48
CA ARG A 258 7.22 -69.83 -26.87
C ARG A 258 6.01 -70.70 -26.54
#